data_AF-A0A972UQY6-F1
#
_entry.id   AF-A0A972UQY6-F1
#
_cell.length_a   1.000
_cell.length_b   1.000
_cell.length_c   1.000
_cell.angle_alpha   90.00
_cell.angle_beta   90.00
_cell.angle_gamma   90.00
#
_symmetry.space_group_name_H-M   'P 1'
#
loop_
_entity.id
_entity.type
_entity.pdbx_description
1 polymer ?
#
loop_
_entity_poly.entity_id
_entity_poly.type
_entity_poly.pdbx_seq_one_letter_code
_entity_poly.pdbx_strand_id
1 'polypeptide(L)'
;VQDALHHSSLTLIRTLNVDTATMLVDVTIGVQQPEQVDCEAVKATLPIGKITVKAVKGGLDVRDEEADDIAVIAAAAIEVRLDLP
;
A
#
# COMPACT_ATOMS: atom_id res chain seq x y z
N VAL A 1 5.17 0.36 0.95
CA VAL A 1 4.06 1.22 0.43
C VAL A 1 4.59 2.52 -0.17
N GLN A 2 5.44 3.27 0.55
CA GLN A 2 6.05 4.50 0.02
C GLN A 2 6.81 4.29 -1.30
N ASP A 3 7.50 3.15 -1.43
CA ASP A 3 8.12 2.74 -2.70
C ASP A 3 7.11 2.70 -3.86
N ALA A 4 6.04 1.90 -3.75
CA ALA A 4 4.98 1.83 -4.75
C ALA A 4 4.32 3.21 -5.07
N LEU A 5 4.17 4.07 -4.05
CA LEU A 5 3.56 5.40 -4.21
C LEU A 5 4.46 6.37 -4.99
N HIS A 6 5.74 6.46 -4.64
CA HIS A 6 6.65 7.47 -5.19
C HIS A 6 7.18 7.14 -6.59
N HIS A 7 7.11 5.88 -6.99
CA HIS A 7 7.53 5.43 -8.33
C HIS A 7 6.41 5.48 -9.37
N SER A 8 5.25 6.07 -9.04
CA SER A 8 4.08 6.17 -9.91
C SER A 8 3.64 7.63 -10.15
N SER A 9 3.04 7.91 -11.30
CA SER A 9 2.43 9.22 -11.61
C SER A 9 1.00 9.04 -12.12
N LEU A 10 0.05 9.78 -11.53
CA LEU A 10 -1.38 9.70 -11.82
C LEU A 10 -1.88 10.92 -12.61
N THR A 11 -1.22 11.26 -13.71
CA THR A 11 -1.56 12.42 -14.57
C THR A 11 -3.05 12.46 -14.96
N LEU A 12 -3.68 11.28 -15.11
CA LEU A 12 -5.11 11.08 -15.36
C LEU A 12 -6.02 11.96 -14.48
N ILE A 13 -5.70 12.08 -13.18
CA ILE A 13 -6.52 12.80 -12.19
C ILE A 13 -6.72 14.25 -12.63
N ARG A 14 -5.61 14.90 -13.02
CA ARG A 14 -5.65 16.30 -13.48
C ARG A 14 -6.32 16.41 -14.83
N THR A 15 -6.01 15.50 -15.76
CA THR A 15 -6.54 15.55 -17.13
C THR A 15 -8.05 15.38 -17.18
N LEU A 16 -8.62 14.53 -16.34
CA LEU A 16 -10.07 14.27 -16.27
C LEU A 16 -10.80 15.17 -15.26
N ASN A 17 -10.10 16.13 -14.63
CA ASN A 17 -10.64 17.01 -13.59
C ASN A 17 -11.39 16.23 -12.48
N VAL A 18 -10.79 15.13 -12.04
CA VAL A 18 -11.36 14.22 -11.05
C VAL A 18 -11.27 14.83 -9.66
N ASP A 19 -12.36 14.78 -8.90
CA ASP A 19 -12.32 15.05 -7.46
C ASP A 19 -11.57 13.93 -6.74
N THR A 20 -10.37 14.23 -6.25
CA THR A 20 -9.54 13.27 -5.52
C THR A 20 -10.20 12.70 -4.26
N ALA A 21 -11.22 13.37 -3.70
CA ALA A 21 -11.95 12.88 -2.54
C ALA A 21 -12.90 11.72 -2.87
N THR A 22 -13.25 11.51 -4.15
CA THR A 22 -14.12 10.39 -4.58
C THR A 22 -13.32 9.17 -5.02
N MET A 23 -12.03 9.34 -5.29
CA MET A 23 -11.12 8.29 -5.71
C MET A 23 -11.04 7.16 -4.68
N LEU A 24 -11.15 5.92 -5.14
CA LEU A 24 -11.00 4.74 -4.29
C LEU A 24 -9.54 4.28 -4.36
N VAL A 25 -8.94 4.08 -3.19
CA VAL A 25 -7.56 3.61 -3.08
C VAL A 25 -7.51 2.39 -2.19
N ASP A 26 -7.14 1.25 -2.77
CA ASP A 26 -6.97 0.00 -2.03
C ASP A 26 -5.48 -0.33 -1.95
N VAL A 27 -4.98 -0.49 -0.73
CA VAL A 27 -3.61 -0.89 -0.45
C VAL A 27 -3.60 -2.32 0.08
N THR A 28 -2.89 -3.19 -0.61
CA THR A 28 -2.66 -4.56 -0.17
C THR A 28 -1.19 -4.76 0.17
N ILE A 29 -0.91 -5.25 1.38
CA ILE A 29 0.44 -5.57 1.85
C ILE A 29 0.57 -7.07 2.04
N GLY A 30 1.44 -7.72 1.28
CA GLY A 30 1.82 -9.12 1.47
C GLY A 30 3.02 -9.22 2.39
N VAL A 31 2.85 -9.85 3.56
CA VAL A 31 3.91 -10.08 4.56
C VAL A 31 3.68 -11.39 5.31
N GLN A 32 4.71 -11.94 5.96
CA GLN A 32 4.60 -13.22 6.67
C GLN A 32 3.75 -13.12 7.95
N GLN A 33 3.69 -11.97 8.61
CA GLN A 33 2.91 -11.76 9.85
C GLN A 33 1.94 -10.57 9.68
N PRO A 34 0.82 -10.76 8.94
CA PRO A 34 -0.08 -9.67 8.58
C PRO A 34 -0.71 -8.96 9.78
N GLU A 35 -0.98 -9.71 10.84
CA GLU A 35 -1.60 -9.21 12.08
C GLU A 35 -0.72 -8.23 12.86
N GLN A 36 0.58 -8.19 12.56
CA GLN A 36 1.53 -7.26 13.19
C GLN A 36 1.70 -5.97 12.39
N VAL A 37 1.03 -5.84 11.25
CA VAL A 37 1.08 -4.62 10.42
C VAL A 37 0.11 -3.57 10.96
N ASP A 38 0.64 -2.40 11.32
CA ASP A 38 -0.19 -1.22 11.62
C ASP A 38 -0.78 -0.63 10.33
N CYS A 39 -1.96 -1.13 9.97
CA CYS A 39 -2.67 -0.71 8.76
C CYS A 39 -3.16 0.74 8.85
N GLU A 40 -3.41 1.29 10.05
CA GLU A 40 -3.84 2.69 10.23
C GLU A 40 -2.65 3.64 10.05
N ALA A 41 -1.46 3.28 10.55
CA ALA A 41 -0.24 4.03 10.27
C ALA A 41 0.06 4.05 8.76
N VAL A 42 -0.09 2.92 8.06
CA VAL A 42 0.06 2.89 6.59
C VAL A 42 -0.95 3.82 5.93
N LYS A 43 -2.23 3.71 6.31
CA LYS A 43 -3.32 4.53 5.76
C LYS A 43 -3.03 6.03 5.89
N ALA A 44 -2.48 6.45 7.03
CA ALA A 44 -2.11 7.84 7.29
C ALA A 44 -0.98 8.37 6.38
N THR A 45 -0.21 7.48 5.73
CA THR A 45 0.85 7.88 4.80
C THR A 45 0.36 8.21 3.38
N LEU A 46 -0.91 7.92 3.06
CA LEU A 46 -1.47 8.19 1.74
C LEU A 46 -2.08 9.60 1.68
N PRO A 47 -1.79 10.39 0.63
CA PRO A 47 -2.09 11.81 0.63
C PRO A 47 -3.55 12.15 0.31
N ILE A 48 -4.24 11.31 -0.48
CA ILE A 48 -5.59 11.60 -1.03
C ILE A 48 -6.38 10.32 -1.27
N GLY A 49 -7.70 10.45 -1.39
CA GLY A 49 -8.64 9.37 -1.71
C GLY A 49 -9.32 8.73 -0.50
N LYS A 50 -10.30 7.87 -0.79
CA LYS A 50 -10.94 6.96 0.18
C LYS A 50 -10.09 5.71 0.29
N ILE A 51 -9.31 5.63 1.36
CA ILE A 51 -8.26 4.63 1.52
C ILE A 51 -8.74 3.44 2.34
N THR A 52 -8.56 2.25 1.79
CA THR A 52 -8.66 0.96 2.49
C THR A 52 -7.30 0.31 2.50
N VAL A 53 -6.85 -0.18 3.66
CA VAL A 53 -5.58 -0.92 3.78
C VAL A 53 -5.88 -2.30 4.32
N LYS A 54 -5.27 -3.32 3.71
CA LYS A 54 -5.28 -4.68 4.23
C LYS A 54 -3.89 -5.30 4.18
N ALA A 55 -3.52 -5.98 5.25
CA ALA A 55 -2.39 -6.88 5.27
C ALA A 55 -2.88 -8.32 5.04
N VAL A 56 -2.15 -9.08 4.23
CA VAL A 56 -2.44 -10.48 3.90
C VAL A 56 -1.15 -11.29 3.96
N LYS A 57 -1.27 -12.60 4.15
CA LYS A 57 -0.11 -13.50 4.13
C LYS A 57 0.55 -13.43 2.75
N GLY A 58 1.85 -13.14 2.72
CA GLY A 58 2.64 -13.00 1.50
C GLY A 58 4.08 -12.58 1.82
N GLY A 59 4.76 -11.97 0.87
CA GLY A 59 6.14 -11.50 1.07
C GLY A 59 7.11 -12.64 1.42
N LEU A 60 8.21 -12.31 2.09
CA LEU A 60 9.23 -13.28 2.49
C LEU A 60 9.90 -12.82 3.78
N ASP A 61 10.12 -13.75 4.70
CA ASP A 61 11.02 -13.56 5.85
C ASP A 61 12.31 -14.34 5.56
N VAL A 62 13.45 -13.69 5.71
CA VAL A 62 14.77 -14.31 5.58
C VAL A 62 15.41 -14.29 6.96
N ARG A 63 15.58 -15.47 7.55
CA ARG A 63 16.17 -15.62 8.88
C ARG A 63 17.68 -15.66 8.82
N ASP A 64 18.32 -14.92 9.71
CA ASP A 64 19.74 -15.04 10.01
C ASP A 64 19.90 -15.91 11.26
N GLU A 65 20.46 -17.12 11.10
CA GLU A 65 20.63 -18.08 12.19
C GLU A 65 21.77 -17.70 13.16
N GLU A 66 22.74 -16.90 12.71
CA GLU A 66 23.89 -16.49 13.54
C GLU A 66 23.54 -15.27 14.38
N ALA A 67 22.75 -14.34 13.83
CA ALA A 67 22.36 -13.09 14.48
C ALA A 67 21.04 -13.16 15.28
N ASP A 68 20.30 -14.27 15.20
CA ASP A 68 18.92 -14.42 15.71
C ASP A 68 18.01 -13.25 15.31
N ASP A 69 18.10 -12.86 14.03
CA ASP A 69 17.34 -11.75 13.43
C ASP A 69 16.57 -12.23 12.18
N ILE A 70 15.57 -11.48 11.77
CA ILE A 70 14.74 -11.77 10.60
C ILE A 70 14.62 -10.52 9.73
N ALA A 71 15.13 -10.59 8.51
CA ALA A 71 14.85 -9.61 7.48
C ALA A 71 13.45 -9.85 6.90
N VAL A 72 12.53 -8.93 7.14
CA VAL A 72 11.15 -8.99 6.62
C VAL A 72 11.05 -8.24 5.29
N ILE A 73 10.60 -8.94 4.25
CA ILE A 73 10.36 -8.40 2.91
C ILE A 73 8.86 -8.36 2.66
N ALA A 74 8.27 -7.15 2.73
CA ALA A 74 6.87 -6.92 2.42
C ALA A 74 6.67 -6.43 0.98
N ALA A 75 5.71 -7.02 0.27
CA ALA A 75 5.26 -6.55 -1.04
C ALA A 75 4.04 -5.64 -0.86
N ALA A 76 3.99 -4.51 -1.57
CA ALA A 76 2.85 -3.59 -1.53
C ALA A 76 2.27 -3.39 -2.93
N ALA A 77 0.96 -3.51 -3.04
CA ALA A 77 0.18 -3.13 -4.22
C ALA A 77 -0.76 -1.98 -3.87
N ILE A 78 -0.83 -0.98 -4.75
CA ILE A 78 -1.72 0.17 -4.62
C ILE A 78 -2.60 0.21 -5.85
N GLU A 79 -3.89 0.04 -5.65
CA GLU A 79 -4.91 0.08 -6.70
C GLU A 79 -5.67 1.40 -6.59
N VAL A 80 -5.74 2.14 -7.70
CA VAL A 80 -6.46 3.40 -7.77
C VAL A 80 -7.60 3.26 -8.75
N ARG A 81 -8.83 3.50 -8.29
CA ARG A 81 -10.05 3.32 -9.08
C ARG A 81 -10.89 4.59 -9.07
N LEU A 82 -11.48 4.89 -10.24
CA LEU A 82 -12.39 6.01 -10.46
C LEU A 82 -13.72 5.46 -10.93
N ASP A 83 -14.80 5.97 -10.37
CA ASP A 83 -16.15 5.74 -10.88
C ASP A 83 -16.49 6.88 -11.84
N LEU A 84 -16.48 6.57 -13.14
CA LEU A 84 -16.72 7.55 -14.21
C LEU A 84 -18.10 7.29 -14.83
N PRO A 85 -18.87 8.35 -15.16
CA PRO A 85 -20.18 8.23 -15.80
C PRO A 85 -20.11 7.70 -17.24
#